data_AF-A0A7J0G341-F1
#
_entry.id   AF-A0A7J0G341-F1
#
_cell.length_a   1.000
_cell.length_b   1.000
_cell.length_c   1.000
_cell.angle_alpha   90.00
_cell.angle_beta   90.00
_cell.angle_gamma   90.00
#
_symmetry.space_group_name_H-M   'P 1'
#
loop_
_entity.id
_entity.type
_entity.pdbx_description
1 polymer ?
#
loop_
_entity_poly.entity_id
_entity_poly.type
_entity_poly.pdbx_seq_one_letter_code
_entity_poly.pdbx_strand_id
1 'polypeptide(L)'
;MGARYFNKGYTAAVGPLNSSFNTPRDTEGHGSHTLSTAGGNFVPRANVFGYGNGTVKGGSPKAQVATYKVCWTPIAGNECFHADILAGFDMAIHGSVDHGIAFICSASNSGPVDGTVANLAQWQIVVGARTMDRQFPLYAVLGNKMYFKAGSLDPRKVKGKILVFLQGDNARVNKGQQAALAGAVGMILANDVPSGSEILADPHVLPASHVNFTDGVAIFSYVNHTR
;
A
#
# COMPACT_ATOMS: atom_id res chain seq x y z
N MET A 1 -12.03 10.11 -23.50
CA MET A 1 -12.39 9.26 -22.32
C MET A 1 -12.55 7.82 -22.78
N GLY A 2 -11.96 6.86 -22.07
CA GLY A 2 -12.02 5.45 -22.47
C GLY A 2 -11.43 4.52 -21.42
N ALA A 3 -11.94 3.29 -21.37
CA ALA A 3 -11.45 2.23 -20.49
C ALA A 3 -11.23 0.97 -21.32
N ARG A 4 -10.02 0.42 -21.28
CA ARG A 4 -9.65 -0.82 -21.99
C ARG A 4 -8.87 -1.73 -21.07
N TYR A 5 -8.79 -3.00 -21.44
CA TYR A 5 -8.03 -4.01 -20.73
C TYR A 5 -7.18 -4.83 -21.71
N PHE A 6 -6.06 -5.35 -21.21
CA PHE A 6 -5.16 -6.23 -21.95
C PHE A 6 -4.81 -7.39 -21.03
N ASN A 7 -5.17 -8.60 -21.44
CA ASN A 7 -4.99 -9.83 -20.67
C ASN A 7 -4.38 -10.96 -21.51
N LYS A 8 -3.79 -10.66 -22.67
CA LYS A 8 -3.24 -11.67 -23.57
C LYS A 8 -1.95 -12.27 -23.00
N GLY A 9 -1.08 -11.42 -22.45
CA GLY A 9 0.12 -11.85 -21.75
C GLY A 9 -0.23 -12.70 -20.52
N TYR A 10 -1.21 -12.25 -19.74
CA TYR A 10 -1.74 -13.00 -18.61
C TYR A 10 -2.34 -14.36 -19.00
N THR A 11 -3.22 -14.40 -20.02
CA THR A 11 -3.84 -15.65 -20.52
C THR A 11 -2.78 -16.65 -20.99
N ALA A 12 -1.69 -16.17 -21.60
CA ALA A 12 -0.59 -17.03 -22.04
C ALA A 12 0.15 -17.70 -20.87
N ALA A 13 0.25 -17.02 -19.72
CA ALA A 13 0.90 -17.56 -18.53
C ALA A 13 0.00 -18.48 -17.68
N VAL A 14 -1.31 -18.21 -17.67
CA VAL A 14 -2.26 -18.83 -16.71
C VAL A 14 -3.17 -19.85 -17.39
N GLY A 15 -3.32 -19.77 -18.71
CA GLY A 15 -4.31 -20.53 -19.46
C GLY A 15 -5.66 -19.82 -19.54
N PRO A 16 -6.72 -20.54 -19.94
CA PRO A 16 -8.03 -19.96 -20.22
C PRO A 16 -8.62 -19.21 -19.02
N LEU A 17 -8.98 -17.95 -19.25
CA LEU A 17 -9.56 -17.09 -18.21
C LEU A 17 -11.08 -17.09 -18.27
N ASN A 18 -11.70 -16.94 -17.10
CA ASN A 18 -13.14 -16.72 -17.00
C ASN A 18 -13.53 -15.33 -17.53
N SER A 19 -14.81 -15.14 -17.86
CA SER A 19 -15.35 -13.86 -18.34
C SER A 19 -15.13 -12.68 -17.39
N SER A 20 -14.94 -12.96 -16.09
CA SER A 20 -14.58 -11.96 -15.07
C SER A 20 -13.26 -11.21 -15.37
N PHE A 21 -12.38 -11.79 -16.18
CA PHE A 21 -11.11 -11.17 -16.60
C PHE A 21 -11.23 -10.38 -17.91
N ASN A 22 -12.41 -10.33 -18.53
CA ASN A 22 -12.66 -9.60 -19.77
C ASN A 22 -13.34 -8.25 -19.51
N THR A 23 -12.84 -7.51 -18.52
CA THR A 23 -13.38 -6.21 -18.13
C THR A 23 -12.29 -5.25 -17.68
N PRO A 24 -12.40 -3.94 -18.00
CA PRO A 24 -11.50 -2.92 -17.50
C PRO A 24 -11.78 -2.54 -16.04
N ARG A 25 -12.76 -3.18 -15.38
CA ARG A 25 -13.09 -2.92 -13.97
C ARG A 25 -11.90 -3.27 -13.07
N ASP A 26 -11.55 -2.33 -12.20
CA ASP A 26 -10.59 -2.54 -11.13
C ASP A 26 -11.23 -3.37 -10.00
N THR A 27 -10.53 -4.42 -9.58
CA THR A 27 -10.95 -5.36 -8.54
C THR A 27 -9.93 -5.45 -7.40
N GLU A 28 -8.83 -4.72 -7.51
CA GLU A 28 -7.74 -4.72 -6.54
C GLU A 28 -7.70 -3.36 -5.81
N GLY A 29 -7.78 -2.25 -6.56
CA GLY A 29 -7.92 -0.90 -6.02
C GLY A 29 -6.74 0.03 -6.31
N HIS A 30 -5.55 -0.50 -6.59
CA HIS A 30 -4.33 0.26 -6.91
C HIS A 30 -4.55 1.18 -8.12
N GLY A 31 -5.22 0.66 -9.16
CA GLY A 31 -5.57 1.44 -10.35
C GLY A 31 -6.49 2.62 -10.01
N SER A 32 -7.56 2.38 -9.24
CA SER A 32 -8.52 3.40 -8.81
C SER A 32 -7.88 4.45 -7.89
N HIS A 33 -7.05 4.02 -6.94
CA HIS A 33 -6.31 4.90 -6.03
C HIS A 33 -5.34 5.82 -6.81
N THR A 34 -4.58 5.25 -7.75
CA THR A 34 -3.62 6.00 -8.57
C THR A 34 -4.32 6.97 -9.51
N LEU A 35 -5.38 6.51 -10.20
CA LEU A 35 -6.13 7.33 -11.14
C LEU A 35 -6.80 8.53 -10.47
N SER A 36 -7.41 8.31 -9.29
CA SER A 36 -8.05 9.37 -8.52
C SER A 36 -7.03 10.38 -7.97
N THR A 37 -5.82 9.95 -7.64
CA THR A 37 -4.72 10.85 -7.24
C THR A 37 -4.23 11.72 -8.40
N ALA A 38 -4.20 11.19 -9.63
CA ALA A 38 -3.77 11.95 -10.80
C ALA A 38 -4.87 12.92 -11.31
N GLY A 39 -6.06 12.40 -11.56
CA GLY A 39 -7.14 13.10 -12.28
C GLY A 39 -8.51 13.04 -11.61
N GLY A 40 -8.59 12.67 -10.33
CA GLY A 40 -9.86 12.60 -9.61
C GLY A 40 -10.55 13.96 -9.46
N ASN A 41 -11.86 13.99 -9.71
CA ASN A 41 -12.66 15.20 -9.52
C ASN A 41 -12.82 15.55 -8.02
N PHE A 42 -13.29 16.76 -7.71
CA PHE A 42 -13.57 17.18 -6.35
C PHE A 42 -14.69 16.35 -5.73
N VAL A 43 -14.38 15.67 -4.62
CA VAL A 43 -15.35 14.92 -3.82
C VAL A 43 -15.36 15.46 -2.39
N PRO A 44 -16.42 16.19 -1.97
CA PRO A 44 -16.51 16.72 -0.62
C PRO A 44 -16.85 15.63 0.41
N ARG A 45 -16.40 15.82 1.66
CA ARG A 45 -16.63 14.91 2.81
C ARG A 45 -16.07 13.50 2.62
N ALA A 46 -15.04 13.35 1.80
CA ALA A 46 -14.32 12.10 1.68
C ALA A 46 -13.52 11.85 2.96
N ASN A 47 -13.66 10.63 3.48
CA ASN A 47 -12.99 10.19 4.69
C ASN A 47 -12.90 8.65 4.67
N VAL A 48 -11.93 8.11 5.40
CA VAL A 48 -11.81 6.67 5.66
C VAL A 48 -12.04 6.48 7.15
N PHE A 49 -13.20 5.95 7.54
CA PHE A 49 -13.60 5.80 8.94
C PHE A 49 -13.46 7.09 9.78
N GLY A 50 -13.76 8.25 9.19
CA GLY A 50 -13.61 9.56 9.82
C GLY A 50 -12.21 10.18 9.70
N TYR A 51 -11.18 9.41 9.35
CA TYR A 51 -9.84 9.92 9.08
C TYR A 51 -9.78 10.60 7.71
N GLY A 52 -8.95 11.64 7.61
CA GLY A 52 -8.76 12.33 6.34
C GLY A 52 -9.91 13.25 5.93
N ASN A 53 -10.90 13.48 6.81
CA ASN A 53 -12.12 14.20 6.45
C ASN A 53 -11.84 15.55 5.77
N GLY A 54 -12.35 15.69 4.56
CA GLY A 54 -12.14 16.88 3.73
C GLY A 54 -12.66 16.68 2.31
N THR A 55 -12.26 17.60 1.43
CA THR A 55 -12.53 17.47 -0.01
C THR A 55 -11.29 16.86 -0.67
N VAL A 56 -11.42 15.67 -1.24
CA VAL A 56 -10.35 15.04 -2.01
C VAL A 56 -10.42 15.45 -3.47
N LYS A 57 -9.27 15.54 -4.12
CA LYS A 57 -9.12 15.82 -5.54
C LYS A 57 -7.80 15.24 -6.04
N GLY A 58 -7.71 14.96 -7.33
CA GLY A 58 -6.43 14.66 -7.97
C GLY A 58 -5.58 15.90 -8.22
N GLY A 59 -4.37 15.69 -8.74
CA GLY A 59 -3.49 16.78 -9.21
C GLY A 59 -4.17 17.66 -10.27
N SER A 60 -4.88 17.03 -11.23
CA SER A 60 -5.65 17.72 -12.28
C SER A 60 -7.12 17.27 -12.30
N PRO A 61 -8.00 17.85 -11.46
CA PRO A 61 -9.38 17.37 -11.27
C PRO A 61 -10.31 17.52 -12.49
N LYS A 62 -9.91 18.34 -13.47
CA LYS A 62 -10.67 18.59 -14.70
C LYS A 62 -10.11 17.84 -15.91
N ALA A 63 -9.03 17.07 -15.73
CA ALA A 63 -8.45 16.30 -16.81
C ALA A 63 -9.40 15.16 -17.23
N GLN A 64 -9.43 14.88 -18.53
CA GLN A 64 -10.06 13.64 -19.00
C GLN A 64 -9.10 12.49 -18.73
N VAL A 65 -9.62 11.43 -18.10
CA VAL A 65 -8.84 10.23 -17.81
C VAL A 65 -9.19 9.12 -18.80
N ALA A 66 -8.18 8.32 -19.13
CA ALA A 66 -8.33 7.05 -19.83
C ALA A 66 -7.59 5.96 -19.05
N THR A 67 -8.17 4.77 -18.96
CA THR A 67 -7.61 3.66 -18.18
C THR A 67 -7.31 2.47 -19.07
N TYR A 68 -6.13 1.87 -18.84
CA TYR A 68 -5.65 0.71 -19.54
C TYR A 68 -5.24 -0.33 -18.49
N LYS A 69 -6.11 -1.32 -18.26
CA LYS A 69 -5.88 -2.38 -17.28
C LYS A 69 -4.91 -3.42 -17.86
N VAL A 70 -3.71 -3.49 -17.29
CA VAL A 70 -2.62 -4.40 -17.72
C VAL A 70 -2.13 -5.31 -16.61
N CYS A 71 -2.58 -5.07 -15.38
CA CYS A 71 -2.25 -5.86 -14.21
C CYS A 71 -3.46 -6.70 -13.78
N TRP A 72 -3.17 -7.92 -13.36
CA TRP A 72 -4.12 -8.96 -12.99
C TRP A 72 -3.66 -9.65 -11.71
N THR A 73 -4.44 -10.62 -11.24
CA THR A 73 -4.14 -11.33 -9.99
C THR A 73 -2.73 -11.94 -10.03
N PRO A 74 -1.88 -11.69 -9.02
CA PRO A 74 -0.49 -12.14 -9.02
C PRO A 74 -0.36 -13.66 -9.16
N ILE A 75 0.49 -14.11 -10.09
CA ILE A 75 0.82 -15.52 -10.28
C ILE A 75 2.35 -15.67 -10.38
N ALA A 76 2.90 -16.54 -9.54
CA ALA A 76 4.35 -16.74 -9.41
C ALA A 76 5.13 -15.42 -9.15
N GLY A 77 4.53 -14.48 -8.42
CA GLY A 77 5.11 -13.17 -8.13
C GLY A 77 4.95 -12.12 -9.24
N ASN A 78 4.33 -12.47 -10.37
CA ASN A 78 4.07 -11.55 -11.48
C ASN A 78 2.58 -11.21 -11.58
N GLU A 79 2.27 -9.93 -11.53
CA GLU A 79 0.89 -9.41 -11.66
C GLU A 79 0.68 -8.60 -12.95
N CYS A 80 1.73 -7.95 -13.45
CA CYS A 80 1.70 -7.15 -14.67
C CYS A 80 2.68 -7.74 -15.70
N PHE A 81 2.16 -8.27 -16.80
CA PHE A 81 2.99 -8.89 -17.83
C PHE A 81 3.47 -7.85 -18.84
N HIS A 82 4.76 -7.86 -19.20
CA HIS A 82 5.35 -6.89 -20.13
C HIS A 82 4.59 -6.79 -21.47
N ALA A 83 4.06 -7.90 -21.98
CA ALA A 83 3.28 -7.92 -23.22
C ALA A 83 1.97 -7.10 -23.10
N ASP A 84 1.28 -7.21 -21.96
CA ASP A 84 0.04 -6.46 -21.72
C ASP A 84 0.35 -4.98 -21.44
N ILE A 85 1.45 -4.69 -20.72
CA ILE A 85 1.93 -3.31 -20.50
C ILE A 85 2.24 -2.63 -21.83
N LEU A 86 2.99 -3.30 -22.71
CA LEU A 86 3.36 -2.75 -24.02
C LEU A 86 2.13 -2.51 -24.90
N ALA A 87 1.17 -3.44 -24.90
CA ALA A 87 -0.09 -3.25 -25.61
C ALA A 87 -0.90 -2.05 -25.05
N GLY A 88 -0.83 -1.83 -23.73
CA GLY A 88 -1.41 -0.66 -23.08
C GLY A 88 -0.75 0.64 -23.54
N PHE A 89 0.58 0.69 -23.60
CA PHE A 89 1.31 1.86 -24.09
C PHE A 89 1.04 2.14 -25.57
N ASP A 90 1.08 1.11 -26.42
CA ASP A 90 0.79 1.22 -27.84
C ASP A 90 -0.59 1.84 -28.08
N MET A 91 -1.60 1.33 -27.38
CA MET A 91 -2.96 1.88 -27.46
C MET A 91 -3.08 3.29 -26.88
N ALA A 92 -2.32 3.62 -25.83
CA ALA A 92 -2.32 4.97 -25.25
C ALA A 92 -1.67 6.00 -26.19
N ILE A 93 -0.57 5.62 -26.85
CA ILE A 93 0.12 6.46 -27.84
C ILE A 93 -0.77 6.66 -29.06
N HIS A 94 -1.33 5.58 -29.62
CA HIS A 94 -2.23 5.65 -30.77
C HIS A 94 -3.52 6.45 -30.50
N GLY A 95 -4.01 6.44 -29.25
CA GLY A 95 -5.17 7.22 -28.84
C GLY A 95 -4.88 8.70 -28.61
N SER A 96 -3.60 9.11 -28.60
CA SER A 96 -3.17 10.48 -28.36
C SER A 96 -2.86 11.16 -29.68
N VAL A 97 -3.40 12.36 -29.88
CA VAL A 97 -3.30 13.07 -31.17
C VAL A 97 -1.97 13.83 -31.32
N ASP A 98 -1.17 13.92 -30.25
CA ASP A 98 0.06 14.72 -30.17
C ASP A 98 1.29 13.87 -29.79
N HIS A 99 2.42 14.15 -30.44
CA HIS A 99 3.69 13.43 -30.33
C HIS A 99 4.53 13.82 -29.08
N GLY A 100 3.88 14.39 -28.05
CA GLY A 100 4.53 14.95 -26.86
C GLY A 100 4.11 14.25 -25.56
N ILE A 101 4.12 12.92 -25.52
CA ILE A 101 3.68 12.13 -24.37
C ILE A 101 4.84 11.94 -23.39
N ALA A 102 4.66 12.41 -22.16
CA ALA A 102 5.58 12.14 -21.06
C ALA A 102 5.21 10.83 -20.34
N PHE A 103 6.20 9.98 -20.09
CA PHE A 103 6.03 8.74 -19.34
C PHE A 103 6.50 8.95 -17.90
N ILE A 104 5.61 8.69 -16.94
CA ILE A 104 5.87 8.85 -15.52
C ILE A 104 5.73 7.49 -14.85
N CYS A 105 6.75 7.07 -14.11
CA CYS A 105 6.81 5.77 -13.44
C CYS A 105 7.29 5.92 -12.00
N SER A 106 6.88 5.00 -11.11
CA SER A 106 7.41 4.94 -9.75
C SER A 106 8.81 4.32 -9.71
N ALA A 107 9.62 4.72 -8.73
CA ALA A 107 10.98 4.21 -8.54
C ALA A 107 11.09 2.76 -8.01
N SER A 108 9.97 2.08 -7.73
CA SER A 108 9.86 0.84 -6.94
C SER A 108 9.84 1.07 -5.42
N ASN A 109 9.44 0.02 -4.69
CA ASN A 109 9.40 -0.06 -3.23
C ASN A 109 10.48 -1.01 -2.69
N SER A 110 11.51 -1.32 -3.48
CA SER A 110 12.58 -2.26 -3.13
C SER A 110 13.78 -1.63 -2.42
N GLY A 111 13.66 -0.35 -2.02
CA GLY A 111 14.67 0.31 -1.17
C GLY A 111 14.81 -0.35 0.20
N PRO A 112 15.76 0.09 1.05
CA PRO A 112 16.56 1.31 0.92
C PRO A 112 17.97 1.10 0.32
N VAL A 113 18.32 -0.13 -0.08
CA VAL A 113 19.65 -0.45 -0.59
C VAL A 113 19.89 0.25 -1.94
N ASP A 114 21.12 0.72 -2.15
CA ASP A 114 21.53 1.36 -3.40
C ASP A 114 21.30 0.46 -4.61
N GLY A 115 20.90 1.06 -5.75
CA GLY A 115 20.70 0.32 -7.00
C GLY A 115 19.38 -0.46 -7.09
N THR A 116 18.41 -0.19 -6.21
CA THR A 116 17.09 -0.86 -6.20
C THR A 116 16.01 -0.14 -7.01
N VAL A 117 16.35 1.00 -7.63
CA VAL A 117 15.43 1.78 -8.46
C VAL A 117 15.08 1.03 -9.74
N ALA A 118 13.78 0.95 -10.05
CA ALA A 118 13.27 0.42 -11.31
C ALA A 118 12.96 1.53 -12.33
N ASN A 119 12.62 1.15 -13.57
CA ASN A 119 12.23 2.06 -14.66
C ASN A 119 13.34 3.04 -15.09
N LEU A 120 14.53 2.51 -15.38
CA LEU A 120 15.74 3.29 -15.68
C LEU A 120 15.81 3.84 -17.12
N ALA A 121 14.70 3.85 -17.86
CA ALA A 121 14.73 4.36 -19.22
C ALA A 121 14.87 5.90 -19.19
N GLN A 122 15.84 6.44 -19.94
CA GLN A 122 16.22 7.86 -19.88
C GLN A 122 15.09 8.85 -20.22
N TRP A 123 14.07 8.40 -20.94
CA TRP A 123 12.91 9.17 -21.37
C TRP A 123 11.73 9.09 -20.40
N GLN A 124 11.89 8.38 -19.27
CA GLN A 124 10.89 8.26 -18.21
C GLN A 124 11.21 9.20 -17.05
N ILE A 125 10.18 9.82 -16.49
CA ILE A 125 10.26 10.54 -15.21
C ILE A 125 10.03 9.51 -14.11
N VAL A 126 11.06 9.26 -13.30
CA VAL A 126 11.00 8.30 -12.20
C VAL A 126 10.73 9.03 -10.88
N VAL A 127 9.66 8.65 -10.19
CA VAL A 127 9.18 9.32 -8.98
C VAL A 127 9.46 8.47 -7.74
N GLY A 128 10.18 9.05 -6.77
CA GLY A 128 10.38 8.48 -5.44
C GLY A 128 9.29 8.93 -4.44
N ALA A 129 9.12 8.16 -3.37
CA ALA A 129 8.15 8.45 -2.31
C ALA A 129 8.81 9.15 -1.11
N ARG A 130 8.06 10.02 -0.44
CA ARG A 130 8.42 10.61 0.85
C ARG A 130 7.19 10.80 1.73
N THR A 131 7.38 10.89 3.04
CA THR A 131 6.32 11.23 3.99
C THR A 131 5.90 12.71 3.86
N MET A 132 4.65 12.99 4.23
CA MET A 132 4.12 14.35 4.34
C MET A 132 4.02 14.77 5.81
N ASP A 133 3.80 16.07 6.03
CA ASP A 133 3.62 16.67 7.35
C ASP A 133 2.38 16.15 8.10
N ARG A 134 1.31 15.83 7.36
CA ARG A 134 0.09 15.24 7.92
C ARG A 134 0.35 13.81 8.41
N GLN A 135 0.29 13.64 9.71
CA GLN A 135 0.29 12.34 10.37
C GLN A 135 -1.10 12.07 10.98
N PHE A 136 -1.49 10.80 11.06
CA PHE A 136 -2.69 10.36 11.78
C PHE A 136 -2.26 9.69 13.09
N PRO A 137 -1.92 10.46 14.15
CA PRO A 137 -1.48 9.89 15.40
C PRO A 137 -2.63 9.17 16.11
N LEU A 138 -2.40 7.93 16.52
CA LEU A 138 -3.26 7.22 17.45
C LEU A 138 -2.57 7.18 18.82
N TYR A 139 -3.19 7.80 19.82
CA TYR A 139 -2.72 7.77 21.21
C TYR A 139 -2.99 6.39 21.81
N ALA A 140 -1.94 5.71 22.30
CA ALA A 140 -2.03 4.40 22.92
C ALA A 140 -1.73 4.48 24.43
N VAL A 141 -2.56 3.81 25.25
CA VAL A 141 -2.35 3.65 26.70
C VAL A 141 -1.73 2.26 26.92
N LEU A 142 -0.55 2.18 27.55
CA LEU A 142 0.24 0.94 27.54
C LEU A 142 -0.03 -0.03 28.70
N GLY A 143 -0.05 -1.33 28.35
CA GLY A 143 0.00 -2.52 29.21
C GLY A 143 0.74 -3.68 28.50
N ASN A 144 1.17 -4.72 29.24
CA ASN A 144 2.34 -5.62 28.97
C ASN A 144 2.57 -6.32 27.59
N LYS A 145 3.88 -6.39 27.23
CA LYS A 145 4.73 -7.11 26.22
C LYS A 145 4.21 -8.38 25.51
N MET A 146 4.60 -8.59 24.22
CA MET A 146 5.09 -9.86 23.61
C MET A 146 5.69 -9.70 22.18
N TYR A 147 6.72 -10.50 21.83
CA TYR A 147 7.33 -10.64 20.47
C TYR A 147 6.77 -11.88 19.73
N PHE A 148 6.78 -11.92 18.38
CA PHE A 148 5.98 -12.90 17.59
C PHE A 148 6.74 -13.90 16.71
N LYS A 149 6.28 -15.15 16.77
CA LYS A 149 6.18 -16.14 15.67
C LYS A 149 4.72 -16.60 15.56
N ALA A 150 4.25 -17.03 14.39
CA ALA A 150 2.88 -17.54 14.22
C ALA A 150 2.54 -18.65 15.24
N GLY A 151 1.41 -18.51 15.95
CA GLY A 151 0.99 -19.44 16.99
C GLY A 151 1.68 -19.30 18.36
N SER A 152 2.58 -18.31 18.55
CA SER A 152 3.30 -18.13 19.82
C SER A 152 2.57 -17.28 20.87
N LEU A 153 1.42 -16.71 20.53
CA LEU A 153 0.64 -15.86 21.43
C LEU A 153 -0.25 -16.73 22.32
N ASP A 154 0.09 -16.84 23.60
CA ASP A 154 -0.78 -17.44 24.62
C ASP A 154 -2.02 -16.56 24.84
N PRO A 155 -3.23 -17.00 24.47
CA PRO A 155 -4.44 -16.20 24.61
C PRO A 155 -4.69 -15.75 26.06
N ARG A 156 -4.23 -16.53 27.06
CA ARG A 156 -4.38 -16.19 28.48
C ARG A 156 -3.57 -14.95 28.88
N LYS A 157 -2.44 -14.70 28.23
CA LYS A 157 -1.57 -13.56 28.53
C LYS A 157 -1.94 -12.30 27.75
N VAL A 158 -2.62 -12.48 26.62
CA VAL A 158 -2.90 -11.45 25.61
C VAL A 158 -4.32 -10.88 25.72
N LYS A 159 -5.29 -11.68 26.20
CA LYS A 159 -6.69 -11.28 26.28
C LYS A 159 -6.85 -9.97 27.05
N GLY A 160 -7.45 -8.96 26.39
CA GLY A 160 -7.72 -7.66 27.01
C GLY A 160 -6.53 -6.70 27.07
N LYS A 161 -5.39 -7.02 26.45
CA LYS A 161 -4.19 -6.18 26.48
C LYS A 161 -3.88 -5.54 25.13
N ILE A 162 -3.08 -4.48 25.17
CA ILE A 162 -2.47 -3.83 24.01
C ILE A 162 -1.10 -4.43 23.80
N LEU A 163 -0.82 -4.93 22.60
CA LEU A 163 0.45 -5.56 22.28
C LEU A 163 1.39 -4.59 21.56
N VAL A 164 2.67 -4.63 21.88
CA VAL A 164 3.71 -3.89 21.16
C VAL A 164 4.49 -4.87 20.29
N PHE A 165 4.52 -4.64 18.99
CA PHE A 165 5.26 -5.43 18.00
C PHE A 165 6.38 -4.62 17.39
N LEU A 166 7.47 -5.29 17.02
CA LEU A 166 8.46 -4.75 16.10
C LEU A 166 8.10 -5.08 14.65
N GLN A 167 8.45 -4.19 13.73
CA GLN A 167 8.48 -4.46 12.31
C GLN A 167 9.50 -5.58 12.02
N GLY A 168 9.21 -6.38 10.99
CA GLY A 168 9.93 -7.61 10.64
C GLY A 168 9.21 -8.33 9.50
N ASP A 169 9.58 -9.57 9.21
CA ASP A 169 9.23 -10.26 7.95
C ASP A 169 7.72 -10.43 7.65
N ASN A 170 6.87 -10.45 8.68
CA ASN A 170 5.42 -10.57 8.48
C ASN A 170 4.78 -9.23 8.10
N ALA A 171 3.85 -9.27 7.14
CA ALA A 171 3.05 -8.11 6.74
C ALA A 171 2.40 -7.43 7.95
N ARG A 172 2.43 -6.09 7.98
CA ARG A 172 1.97 -5.27 9.10
C ARG A 172 0.50 -5.56 9.43
N VAL A 173 -0.37 -5.61 8.42
CA VAL A 173 -1.80 -5.93 8.59
C VAL A 173 -2.02 -7.32 9.17
N ASN A 174 -1.25 -8.33 8.73
CA ASN A 174 -1.36 -9.70 9.24
C ASN A 174 -1.03 -9.78 10.75
N LYS A 175 -0.08 -8.97 11.25
CA LYS A 175 0.21 -8.89 12.69
C LYS A 175 -1.01 -8.40 13.48
N GLY A 176 -1.71 -7.39 12.96
CA GLY A 176 -2.97 -6.91 13.53
C GLY A 176 -4.04 -8.00 13.56
N GLN A 177 -4.18 -8.77 12.47
CA GLN A 177 -5.14 -9.88 12.42
C GLN A 177 -4.84 -10.98 13.45
N GLN A 178 -3.58 -11.38 13.59
CA GLN A 178 -3.18 -12.40 14.55
C GLN A 178 -3.34 -11.93 16.01
N ALA A 179 -3.06 -10.66 16.28
CA ALA A 179 -3.29 -10.07 17.59
C ALA A 179 -4.79 -10.07 17.96
N ALA A 180 -5.68 -9.76 17.01
CA ALA A 180 -7.13 -9.84 17.22
C ALA A 180 -7.57 -11.28 17.52
N LEU A 181 -7.07 -12.26 16.74
CA LEU A 181 -7.38 -13.69 16.95
C LEU A 181 -6.91 -14.19 18.33
N ALA A 182 -5.81 -13.66 18.85
CA ALA A 182 -5.31 -13.95 20.19
C ALA A 182 -6.09 -13.24 21.32
N GLY A 183 -7.05 -12.37 20.99
CA GLY A 183 -7.88 -11.63 21.95
C GLY A 183 -7.29 -10.31 22.45
N ALA A 184 -6.30 -9.75 21.74
CA ALA A 184 -5.79 -8.42 22.04
C ALA A 184 -6.85 -7.36 21.73
N VAL A 185 -6.85 -6.26 22.49
CA VAL A 185 -7.77 -5.13 22.29
C VAL A 185 -7.13 -3.97 21.52
N GLY A 186 -5.81 -4.01 21.34
CA GLY A 186 -5.07 -2.99 20.62
C GLY A 186 -3.64 -3.42 20.28
N MET A 187 -2.99 -2.63 19.43
CA MET A 187 -1.65 -2.90 18.92
C MET A 187 -0.82 -1.62 18.81
N ILE A 188 0.48 -1.72 19.06
CA ILE A 188 1.48 -0.73 18.67
C ILE A 188 2.49 -1.46 17.79
N LEU A 189 2.68 -1.01 16.57
CA LEU A 189 3.75 -1.46 15.71
C LEU A 189 4.88 -0.44 15.80
N ALA A 190 6.08 -0.88 16.15
CA ALA A 190 7.28 -0.06 16.20
C ALA A 190 8.22 -0.48 15.07
N ASN A 191 8.79 0.50 14.36
CA ASN A 191 9.75 0.24 13.30
C ASN A 191 10.99 -0.49 13.82
N ASP A 192 11.61 -1.25 12.91
CA ASP A 192 12.96 -1.77 13.06
C ASP A 192 14.01 -0.72 12.64
N VAL A 193 15.29 -0.99 12.95
CA VAL A 193 16.40 -0.06 12.65
C VAL A 193 16.45 0.35 11.17
N PRO A 194 16.29 -0.58 10.19
CA PRO A 194 16.27 -0.23 8.76
C PRO A 194 15.12 0.68 8.34
N SER A 195 13.91 0.47 8.87
CA SER A 195 12.74 1.30 8.54
C SER A 195 12.78 2.68 9.23
N GLY A 196 13.60 2.83 10.28
CA GLY A 196 13.91 4.11 10.90
C GLY A 196 12.67 4.91 11.31
N SER A 197 12.47 6.08 10.69
CA SER A 197 11.36 6.99 10.96
C SER A 197 10.21 6.90 9.94
N GLU A 198 10.24 5.93 9.04
CA GLU A 198 9.19 5.76 8.04
C GLU A 198 7.90 5.23 8.68
N ILE A 199 6.90 6.08 8.84
CA ILE A 199 5.60 5.68 9.38
C ILE A 199 4.62 5.52 8.21
N LEU A 200 4.18 4.28 8.00
CA LEU A 200 3.17 3.94 7.00
C LEU A 200 1.84 3.63 7.69
N ALA A 201 0.79 4.33 7.28
CA ALA A 201 -0.55 4.18 7.84
C ALA A 201 -1.27 3.00 7.18
N ASP A 202 -1.17 1.83 7.80
CA ASP A 202 -1.91 0.65 7.36
C ASP A 202 -3.21 0.46 8.16
N PRO A 203 -4.33 0.10 7.50
CA PRO A 203 -5.55 -0.24 8.21
C PRO A 203 -5.40 -1.60 8.90
N HIS A 204 -5.56 -1.63 10.23
CA HIS A 204 -5.57 -2.86 11.02
C HIS A 204 -6.98 -3.21 11.50
N VAL A 205 -7.25 -4.50 11.71
CA VAL A 205 -8.55 -5.00 12.20
C VAL A 205 -8.87 -4.61 13.65
N LEU A 206 -7.87 -4.15 14.39
CA LEU A 206 -7.96 -3.71 15.77
C LEU A 206 -7.27 -2.35 15.90
N PRO A 207 -7.60 -1.53 16.92
CA PRO A 207 -6.96 -0.24 17.14
C PRO A 207 -5.44 -0.37 17.20
N ALA A 208 -4.75 0.16 16.19
CA ALA A 208 -3.31 0.01 16.03
C ALA A 208 -2.63 1.35 15.77
N SER A 209 -1.50 1.60 16.45
CA SER A 209 -0.64 2.76 16.23
C SER A 209 0.70 2.33 15.66
N HIS A 210 1.21 3.04 14.64
CA HIS A 210 2.53 2.78 14.05
C HIS A 210 3.49 3.88 14.49
N VAL A 211 4.58 3.50 15.15
CA VAL A 211 5.58 4.40 15.73
C VAL A 211 6.96 4.18 15.10
N ASN A 212 7.75 5.24 15.07
CA ASN A 212 9.14 5.20 14.60
C ASN A 212 10.02 4.31 15.53
N PHE A 213 11.26 4.07 15.11
CA PHE A 213 12.21 3.26 15.87
C PHE A 213 12.54 3.88 17.25
N THR A 214 12.73 5.20 17.33
CA THR A 214 13.13 5.89 18.58
C THR A 214 12.05 5.81 19.67
N ASP A 215 10.81 6.06 19.30
CA ASP A 215 9.63 5.97 20.17
C ASP A 215 9.33 4.52 20.50
N GLY A 216 9.56 3.61 19.55
CA GLY A 216 9.53 2.17 19.79
C GLY A 216 10.46 1.76 20.93
N VAL A 217 11.73 2.18 20.89
CA VAL A 217 12.71 1.91 21.95
C VAL A 217 12.28 2.50 23.28
N ALA A 218 11.73 3.72 23.29
CA ALA A 218 11.21 4.37 24.49
C ALA A 218 10.03 3.57 25.09
N ILE A 219 9.12 3.11 24.25
CA ILE A 219 7.99 2.26 24.62
C ILE A 219 8.49 0.92 25.20
N PHE A 220 9.41 0.24 24.53
CA PHE A 220 9.97 -1.02 25.03
C PHE A 220 10.67 -0.83 26.37
N SER A 221 11.36 0.30 26.54
CA SER A 221 12.01 0.67 27.80
C SER A 221 10.99 0.91 28.89
N TYR A 222 9.93 1.68 28.63
CA TYR A 222 8.84 1.92 29.58
C TYR A 222 8.23 0.61 30.07
N VAL A 223 7.82 -0.28 29.15
CA VAL A 223 7.21 -1.57 29.53
C VAL A 223 8.20 -2.49 30.25
N ASN A 224 9.51 -2.29 30.11
CA ASN A 224 10.51 -3.03 30.87
C ASN A 224 10.72 -2.49 32.30
N HIS A 225 10.52 -1.19 32.51
CA HIS A 225 10.76 -0.53 33.79
C HIS A 225 9.54 -0.44 34.70
N THR A 226 8.31 -0.41 34.16
CA THR A 226 7.07 -0.40 34.96
C THR A 226 6.65 -1.80 35.42
N ARG A 227 7.62 -2.57 35.91
CA ARG A 227 7.43 -3.96 36.35
C ARG A 227 6.95 -4.04 37.80
#